data_AF-A0A440I181-F1
#
_entry.id   AF-A0A440I181-F1
#
_cell.length_a   1.000
_cell.length_b   1.000
_cell.length_c   1.000
_cell.angle_alpha   90.00
_cell.angle_beta   90.00
_cell.angle_gamma   90.00
#
_symmetry.space_group_name_H-M   'P 1'
#
loop_
_entity.id
_entity.type
_entity.pdbx_description
1 polymer ?
#
loop_
_entity_poly.entity_id
_entity_poly.type
_entity_poly.pdbx_seq_one_letter_code
_entity_poly.pdbx_strand_id
1 'polypeptide(L)'
;MTDISAAQLVVSRSAADTSSRTRLAYLDGWRGLSIALVLIGHFFPVPGINLGVMGVEFFFVLSGRLMAEILFVERYPLKAFFKRRFSRIYPALLVFVVASMVALSGTFVAFKWKAALTALTFTYNYAGILVSRAGALDHIWSLCVEEHAYVILALISFFVSGRARVVMLLSALSGLAMANGAISYWVFAIDYETTYWRTDVHIASILLSAVICLLKADGRLPALFKGPHVAIAASVGAVLLFMDAVPTPIHYLVAVPLLALAVNSLDFSTRYLTRFLSCWPMATLGLWSYSLYLWQQPFYKFVYSQGSAPLLMLAGAFACALCSYYIVEKPARGWLNRNW
;
A
#
# COMPACT_ATOMS: atom_id res chain seq x y z
N MET A 1 21.91 9.50 45.56
CA MET A 1 21.82 8.53 44.46
C MET A 1 20.41 8.02 44.44
N THR A 2 19.67 8.38 43.40
CA THR A 2 18.22 8.21 43.26
C THR A 2 17.86 6.77 42.95
N ASP A 3 17.13 6.12 43.86
CA ASP A 3 16.40 4.88 43.63
C ASP A 3 15.30 5.14 42.58
N ILE A 4 15.61 4.90 41.31
CA ILE A 4 14.61 4.75 40.26
C ILE A 4 13.90 3.42 40.56
N SER A 5 12.82 3.51 41.35
CA SER A 5 12.03 2.38 41.81
C SER A 5 11.59 1.49 40.64
N ALA A 6 11.74 0.18 40.79
CA ALA A 6 11.31 -0.84 39.82
C ALA A 6 9.84 -0.67 39.36
N ALA A 7 8.99 -0.03 40.18
CA ALA A 7 7.62 0.31 39.82
C ALA A 7 7.52 1.32 38.66
N GLN A 8 8.39 2.35 38.63
CA GLN A 8 8.43 3.32 37.51
C GLN A 8 8.97 2.68 36.22
N LEU A 9 9.89 1.72 36.33
CA LEU A 9 10.39 0.93 35.20
C LEU A 9 9.33 -0.03 34.64
N VAL A 10 8.49 -0.63 35.49
CA VAL A 10 7.39 -1.52 35.06
C VAL A 10 6.26 -0.72 34.42
N VAL A 11 5.87 0.42 35.01
CA VAL A 11 4.83 1.30 34.44
C VAL A 11 5.26 1.89 33.10
N SER A 12 6.51 2.32 32.96
CA SER A 12 7.03 2.85 31.69
C SER A 12 7.10 1.79 30.59
N ARG A 13 7.48 0.54 30.92
CA ARG A 13 7.42 -0.59 29.97
C ARG A 13 6.00 -0.96 29.56
N SER A 14 5.05 -1.00 30.49
CA SER A 14 3.63 -1.27 30.21
C SER A 14 3.00 -0.18 29.33
N ALA A 15 3.32 1.08 29.60
CA ALA A 15 2.85 2.22 28.80
C ALA A 15 3.46 2.21 27.38
N ALA A 16 4.76 1.90 27.26
CA ALA A 16 5.44 1.77 25.97
C ALA A 16 4.89 0.59 25.13
N ASP A 17 4.65 -0.57 25.76
CA ASP A 17 4.05 -1.73 25.10
C ASP A 17 2.61 -1.42 24.63
N THR A 18 1.79 -0.79 25.49
CA THR A 18 0.42 -0.37 25.14
C THR A 18 0.41 0.64 23.98
N SER A 19 1.32 1.62 23.98
CA SER A 19 1.47 2.59 22.91
C SER A 19 1.87 1.91 21.60
N SER A 20 2.83 0.98 21.65
CA SER A 20 3.28 0.23 20.47
C SER A 20 2.19 -0.66 19.88
N ARG A 21 1.40 -1.35 20.72
CA ARG A 21 0.26 -2.19 20.29
C ARG A 21 -0.85 -1.36 19.67
N THR A 22 -1.20 -0.24 20.29
CA THR A 22 -2.18 0.70 19.75
C THR A 22 -1.73 1.23 18.40
N ARG A 23 -0.42 1.52 18.29
CA ARG A 23 0.19 1.97 17.04
C ARG A 23 0.09 0.97 15.92
N LEU A 24 0.45 -0.29 16.20
CA LEU A 24 0.30 -1.37 15.23
C LEU A 24 -1.18 -1.54 14.83
N ALA A 25 -2.11 -1.45 15.78
CA ALA A 25 -3.53 -1.64 15.53
C ALA A 25 -4.13 -0.59 14.58
N TYR A 26 -3.85 0.72 14.74
CA TYR A 26 -4.41 1.70 13.80
C TYR A 26 -3.74 1.68 12.43
N LEU A 27 -2.47 1.26 12.34
CA LEU A 27 -1.78 1.10 11.06
C LEU A 27 -2.31 -0.13 10.30
N ASP A 28 -2.61 -1.22 11.00
CA ASP A 28 -3.36 -2.35 10.44
C ASP A 28 -4.79 -1.92 10.07
N GLY A 29 -5.43 -1.11 10.91
CA GLY A 29 -6.72 -0.48 10.63
C GLY A 29 -6.73 0.33 9.33
N TRP A 30 -5.67 1.09 9.07
CA TRP A 30 -5.48 1.83 7.82
C TRP A 30 -5.41 0.87 6.63
N ARG A 31 -4.68 -0.26 6.74
CA ARG A 31 -4.69 -1.31 5.70
C ARG A 31 -6.08 -1.90 5.50
N GLY A 32 -6.83 -2.07 6.59
CA GLY A 32 -8.21 -2.54 6.59
C GLY A 32 -9.13 -1.59 5.83
N LEU A 33 -8.99 -0.28 6.07
CA LEU A 33 -9.68 0.75 5.32
C LEU A 33 -9.28 0.73 3.84
N SER A 34 -7.99 0.62 3.52
CA SER A 34 -7.49 0.51 2.15
C SER A 34 -8.14 -0.64 1.38
N ILE A 35 -8.13 -1.86 1.94
CA ILE A 35 -8.74 -3.01 1.26
C ILE A 35 -10.27 -2.89 1.19
N ALA A 36 -10.92 -2.33 2.22
CA ALA A 36 -12.36 -2.10 2.18
C ALA A 36 -12.74 -1.15 1.03
N LEU A 37 -11.99 -0.06 0.83
CA LEU A 37 -12.18 0.86 -0.29
C LEU A 37 -12.00 0.17 -1.65
N VAL A 38 -10.99 -0.69 -1.79
CA VAL A 38 -10.79 -1.50 -3.01
C VAL A 38 -11.98 -2.42 -3.28
N LEU A 39 -12.43 -3.15 -2.27
CA LEU A 39 -13.56 -4.08 -2.40
C LEU A 39 -14.87 -3.34 -2.72
N ILE A 40 -15.13 -2.20 -2.09
CA ILE A 40 -16.30 -1.37 -2.41
C ILE A 40 -16.18 -0.84 -3.84
N GLY A 41 -15.04 -0.26 -4.21
CA GLY A 41 -14.84 0.29 -5.56
C GLY A 41 -15.01 -0.73 -6.68
N HIS A 42 -14.72 -2.00 -6.42
CA HIS A 42 -14.88 -3.08 -7.38
C HIS A 42 -16.27 -3.72 -7.35
N PHE A 43 -16.80 -4.11 -6.18
CA PHE A 43 -18.06 -4.86 -6.12
C PHE A 43 -19.31 -3.98 -6.00
N PHE A 44 -19.16 -2.76 -5.48
CA PHE A 44 -20.25 -1.80 -5.22
C PHE A 44 -19.80 -0.38 -5.61
N PRO A 45 -19.49 -0.13 -6.89
CA PRO A 45 -18.95 1.16 -7.33
C PRO A 45 -19.90 2.30 -6.96
N VAL A 46 -19.35 3.35 -6.38
CA VAL A 46 -20.08 4.59 -6.08
C VAL A 46 -19.90 5.53 -7.28
N PRO A 47 -21.00 5.94 -7.96
CA PRO A 47 -20.90 6.82 -9.12
C PRO A 47 -20.14 8.12 -8.79
N GLY A 48 -19.16 8.48 -9.63
CA GLY A 48 -18.41 9.72 -9.51
C GLY A 48 -17.21 9.67 -8.56
N ILE A 49 -16.89 8.54 -7.94
CA ILE A 49 -15.72 8.40 -7.04
C ILE A 49 -14.98 7.09 -7.30
N ASN A 50 -13.68 7.16 -7.59
CA ASN A 50 -12.84 5.99 -7.78
C ASN A 50 -12.26 5.45 -6.46
N LEU A 51 -13.10 4.74 -5.69
CA LEU A 51 -12.70 4.16 -4.39
C LEU A 51 -11.61 3.07 -4.52
N GLY A 52 -11.57 2.37 -5.66
CA GLY A 52 -10.56 1.35 -5.94
C GLY A 52 -9.15 1.93 -5.99
N VAL A 53 -8.97 2.96 -6.82
CA VAL A 53 -7.73 3.72 -6.93
C VAL A 53 -7.34 4.36 -5.60
N MET A 54 -8.31 4.99 -4.92
CA MET A 54 -8.07 5.61 -3.62
C MET A 54 -7.57 4.60 -2.58
N GLY A 55 -8.17 3.40 -2.52
CA GLY A 55 -7.71 2.33 -1.63
C GLY A 55 -6.26 1.90 -1.89
N VAL A 56 -5.84 1.84 -3.15
CA VAL A 56 -4.44 1.54 -3.53
C VAL A 56 -3.49 2.66 -3.10
N GLU A 57 -3.87 3.93 -3.28
CA GLU A 57 -3.05 5.06 -2.83
C GLU A 57 -2.86 5.06 -1.30
N PHE A 58 -3.88 4.64 -0.54
CA PHE A 58 -3.76 4.48 0.91
C PHE A 58 -2.72 3.41 1.29
N PHE A 59 -2.63 2.30 0.52
CA PHE A 59 -1.57 1.32 0.70
C PHE A 59 -0.20 1.93 0.41
N PHE A 60 -0.04 2.66 -0.70
CA PHE A 60 1.23 3.27 -1.06
C PHE A 60 1.75 4.26 -0.03
N VAL A 61 0.92 5.19 0.43
CA VAL A 61 1.36 6.16 1.44
C VAL A 61 1.67 5.47 2.76
N LEU A 62 0.92 4.44 3.16
CA LEU A 62 1.24 3.66 4.35
C LEU A 62 2.59 2.95 4.19
N SER A 63 2.83 2.33 3.04
CA SER A 63 4.07 1.64 2.73
C SER A 63 5.26 2.59 2.75
N GLY A 64 5.14 3.80 2.19
CA GLY A 64 6.17 4.83 2.26
C GLY A 64 6.55 5.20 3.70
N ARG A 65 5.54 5.42 4.55
CA ARG A 65 5.74 5.71 5.97
C ARG A 65 6.45 4.55 6.69
N LEU A 66 5.97 3.32 6.52
CA LEU A 66 6.54 2.13 7.19
C LEU A 66 7.96 1.82 6.73
N MET A 67 8.25 1.99 5.43
CA MET A 67 9.59 1.77 4.88
C MET A 67 10.57 2.83 5.31
N ALA A 68 10.14 4.09 5.36
CA ALA A 68 10.96 5.16 5.91
C ALA A 68 11.36 4.88 7.37
N GLU A 69 10.41 4.41 8.17
CA GLU A 69 10.66 4.02 9.55
C GLU A 69 11.66 2.88 9.65
N ILE A 70 11.38 1.74 9.01
CA ILE A 70 12.21 0.54 9.12
C ILE A 70 13.63 0.76 8.57
N LEU A 71 13.76 1.40 7.41
CA LEU A 71 15.07 1.52 6.72
C LEU A 71 15.91 2.69 7.22
N PHE A 72 15.30 3.82 7.61
CA PHE A 72 16.05 5.04 7.91
C PHE A 72 15.92 5.52 9.37
N VAL A 73 14.84 5.18 10.08
CA VAL A 73 14.75 5.39 11.55
C VAL A 73 15.42 4.22 12.27
N GLU A 74 14.87 3.02 12.10
CA GLU A 74 15.31 1.81 12.81
C GLU A 74 16.61 1.24 12.22
N ARG A 75 16.94 1.59 10.97
CA ARG A 75 18.12 1.09 10.23
C ARG A 75 18.19 -0.43 10.23
N TYR A 76 17.05 -1.05 9.96
CA TYR A 76 16.90 -2.49 10.01
C TYR A 76 17.81 -3.19 8.96
N PRO A 77 18.47 -4.31 9.29
CA PRO A 77 19.39 -4.97 8.36
C PRO A 77 18.70 -5.40 7.06
N LEU A 78 19.27 -5.02 5.92
CA LEU A 78 18.65 -5.23 4.59
C LEU A 78 18.37 -6.70 4.28
N LYS A 79 19.28 -7.62 4.66
CA LYS A 79 19.05 -9.06 4.49
C LYS A 79 17.79 -9.53 5.23
N ALA A 80 17.63 -9.11 6.48
CA ALA A 80 16.46 -9.46 7.30
C ALA A 80 15.19 -8.77 6.78
N PHE A 81 15.30 -7.54 6.29
CA PHE A 81 14.23 -6.79 5.64
C PHE A 81 13.66 -7.54 4.43
N PHE A 82 14.50 -7.87 3.44
CA PHE A 82 14.06 -8.56 2.21
C PHE A 82 13.56 -9.97 2.50
N LYS A 83 14.17 -10.69 3.44
CA LYS A 83 13.67 -12.00 3.89
C LYS A 83 12.25 -11.91 4.44
N ARG A 84 11.98 -10.95 5.33
CA ARG A 84 10.62 -10.74 5.90
C ARG A 84 9.62 -10.35 4.82
N ARG A 85 10.01 -9.49 3.88
CA ARG A 85 9.18 -9.05 2.76
C ARG A 85 8.85 -10.19 1.80
N PHE A 86 9.85 -10.94 1.37
CA PHE A 86 9.68 -12.13 0.55
C PHE A 86 8.74 -13.14 1.23
N SER A 87 8.96 -13.42 2.53
CA SER A 87 8.12 -14.37 3.29
C SER A 87 6.64 -13.99 3.38
N ARG A 88 6.35 -12.70 3.27
CA ARG A 88 4.99 -12.16 3.35
C ARG A 88 4.28 -12.16 1.99
N ILE A 89 5.02 -11.89 0.92
CA ILE A 89 4.43 -11.55 -0.39
C ILE A 89 4.53 -12.75 -1.34
N TYR A 90 5.75 -13.23 -1.59
CA TYR A 90 6.00 -14.14 -2.70
C TYR A 90 5.24 -15.47 -2.64
N PRO A 91 5.13 -16.18 -1.49
CA PRO A 91 4.43 -17.46 -1.44
C PRO A 91 2.95 -17.37 -1.85
N ALA A 92 2.22 -16.37 -1.36
CA ALA A 92 0.80 -16.22 -1.69
C ALA A 92 0.62 -15.71 -3.12
N LEU A 93 1.48 -14.81 -3.60
CA LEU A 93 1.51 -14.37 -4.99
C LEU A 93 1.70 -15.57 -5.95
N LEU A 94 2.67 -16.44 -5.66
CA LEU A 94 2.96 -17.62 -6.48
C LEU A 94 1.72 -18.53 -6.59
N VAL A 95 1.11 -18.86 -5.46
CA VAL A 95 -0.11 -19.69 -5.43
C VAL A 95 -1.24 -19.01 -6.17
N PHE A 96 -1.45 -17.71 -5.97
CA PHE A 96 -2.47 -16.95 -6.68
C PHE A 96 -2.26 -16.97 -8.20
N VAL A 97 -1.05 -16.71 -8.68
CA VAL A 97 -0.74 -16.71 -10.12
C VAL A 97 -0.95 -18.10 -10.72
N VAL A 98 -0.43 -19.15 -10.08
CA VAL A 98 -0.59 -20.54 -10.55
C VAL A 98 -2.08 -20.93 -10.56
N ALA A 99 -2.81 -20.68 -9.48
CA ALA A 99 -4.23 -20.99 -9.39
C ALA A 99 -5.05 -20.22 -10.44
N SER A 100 -4.74 -18.94 -10.66
CA SER A 100 -5.38 -18.12 -11.69
C SER A 100 -5.08 -18.64 -13.10
N MET A 101 -3.85 -19.09 -13.36
CA MET A 101 -3.48 -19.70 -14.64
C MET A 101 -4.23 -21.01 -14.90
N VAL A 102 -4.39 -21.85 -13.88
CA VAL A 102 -5.13 -23.12 -13.99
C VAL A 102 -6.63 -22.85 -14.14
N ALA A 103 -7.22 -22.03 -13.25
CA ALA A 103 -8.66 -21.78 -13.23
C ALA A 103 -9.16 -21.07 -14.49
N LEU A 104 -8.33 -20.24 -15.11
CA LEU A 104 -8.69 -19.55 -16.34
C LEU A 104 -8.27 -20.30 -17.60
N SER A 105 -7.54 -21.41 -17.49
CA SER A 105 -7.09 -22.20 -18.64
C SER A 105 -8.26 -22.57 -19.55
N GLY A 106 -8.12 -22.32 -20.87
CA GLY A 106 -9.17 -22.60 -21.86
C GLY A 106 -10.21 -21.48 -22.07
N THR A 107 -10.13 -20.35 -21.37
CA THR A 107 -10.98 -19.18 -21.65
C THR A 107 -10.30 -18.18 -22.61
N PHE A 108 -11.07 -17.44 -23.43
CA PHE A 108 -10.52 -16.35 -24.28
C PHE A 108 -9.81 -15.24 -23.50
N VAL A 109 -10.11 -15.12 -22.20
CA VAL A 109 -9.49 -14.20 -21.24
C VAL A 109 -8.09 -14.68 -20.81
N ALA A 110 -7.70 -15.90 -21.18
CA ALA A 110 -6.59 -16.61 -20.56
C ALA A 110 -5.80 -17.47 -21.52
N PHE A 111 -4.54 -17.10 -21.70
CA PHE A 111 -3.37 -17.96 -21.59
C PHE A 111 -2.19 -17.15 -22.08
N LYS A 112 -1.57 -16.40 -21.17
CA LYS A 112 -0.39 -15.60 -21.50
C LYS A 112 0.63 -15.87 -20.41
N TRP A 113 1.38 -16.96 -20.57
CA TRP A 113 2.49 -17.29 -19.67
C TRP A 113 3.44 -16.11 -19.46
N LYS A 114 3.57 -15.22 -20.47
CA LYS A 114 4.30 -13.95 -20.35
C LYS A 114 3.71 -13.01 -19.29
N ALA A 115 2.39 -12.93 -19.15
CA ALA A 115 1.71 -12.15 -18.12
C ALA A 115 1.91 -12.75 -16.71
N ALA A 116 1.90 -14.08 -16.59
CA ALA A 116 2.26 -14.75 -15.34
C ALA A 116 3.72 -14.51 -14.97
N LEU A 117 4.63 -14.59 -15.96
CA LEU A 117 6.04 -14.31 -15.76
C LEU A 117 6.26 -12.87 -15.28
N THR A 118 5.67 -11.88 -15.95
CA THR A 118 5.81 -10.47 -15.54
C THR A 118 5.21 -10.21 -14.15
N ALA A 119 4.13 -10.91 -13.77
CA ALA A 119 3.60 -10.86 -12.41
C ALA A 119 4.59 -11.41 -11.37
N LEU A 120 5.19 -12.57 -11.63
CA LEU A 120 6.15 -13.23 -10.73
C LEU A 120 7.51 -12.53 -10.67
N THR A 121 7.89 -11.77 -11.70
CA THR A 121 9.11 -10.95 -11.73
C THR A 121 8.87 -9.49 -11.33
N PHE A 122 7.66 -9.13 -10.88
CA PHE A 122 7.27 -7.77 -10.53
C PHE A 122 7.46 -6.73 -11.65
N THR A 123 7.30 -7.13 -12.90
CA THR A 123 7.37 -6.23 -14.08
C THR A 123 6.01 -6.06 -14.78
N TYR A 124 4.93 -6.58 -14.18
CA TYR A 124 3.58 -6.54 -14.76
C TYR A 124 3.06 -5.11 -14.98
N ASN A 125 3.53 -4.15 -14.20
CA ASN A 125 3.12 -2.76 -14.33
C ASN A 125 3.62 -2.08 -15.63
N TYR A 126 4.58 -2.70 -16.33
CA TYR A 126 4.97 -2.34 -17.69
C TYR A 126 4.42 -3.33 -18.74
N ALA A 127 3.61 -4.31 -18.33
CA ALA A 127 3.09 -5.33 -19.25
C ALA A 127 2.27 -4.69 -20.37
N GLY A 128 1.46 -3.66 -20.13
CA GLY A 128 0.70 -2.97 -21.19
C GLY A 128 1.56 -2.42 -22.33
N ILE A 129 2.85 -2.19 -22.09
CA ILE A 129 3.84 -1.71 -23.06
C ILE A 129 4.63 -2.88 -23.67
N LEU A 130 4.96 -3.88 -22.85
CA LEU A 130 5.90 -4.94 -23.20
C LEU A 130 5.23 -6.22 -23.74
N VAL A 131 3.98 -6.48 -23.35
CA VAL A 131 3.30 -7.76 -23.55
C VAL A 131 1.78 -7.54 -23.64
N SER A 132 1.06 -8.55 -24.10
CA SER A 132 -0.37 -8.62 -23.87
C SER A 132 -0.75 -8.84 -22.38
N ARG A 133 -1.65 -8.00 -21.86
CA ARG A 133 -2.20 -8.10 -20.49
C ARG A 133 -3.13 -9.30 -20.29
N ALA A 134 -3.26 -9.71 -19.03
CA ALA A 134 -4.23 -10.70 -18.57
C ALA A 134 -5.09 -10.06 -17.48
N GLY A 135 -6.36 -9.78 -17.79
CA GLY A 135 -7.20 -8.91 -16.96
C GLY A 135 -7.31 -9.32 -15.48
N ALA A 136 -7.31 -10.62 -15.20
CA ALA A 136 -7.34 -11.16 -13.84
C ALA A 136 -6.12 -10.76 -12.98
N LEU A 137 -4.99 -10.43 -13.62
CA LEU A 137 -3.75 -10.04 -12.98
C LEU A 137 -3.54 -8.53 -12.93
N ASP A 138 -4.48 -7.71 -13.42
CA ASP A 138 -4.23 -6.27 -13.61
C ASP A 138 -3.80 -5.58 -12.32
N HIS A 139 -4.49 -5.83 -11.21
CA HIS A 139 -4.15 -5.27 -9.89
C HIS A 139 -2.70 -5.54 -9.41
N ILE A 140 -1.97 -6.50 -9.99
CA ILE A 140 -0.55 -6.76 -9.66
C ILE A 140 0.35 -5.58 -10.04
N TRP A 141 -0.09 -4.68 -10.93
CA TRP A 141 0.67 -3.48 -11.27
C TRP A 141 1.08 -2.69 -10.01
N SER A 142 0.21 -2.60 -9.01
CA SER A 142 0.47 -1.83 -7.80
C SER A 142 1.52 -2.50 -6.92
N LEU A 143 1.48 -3.83 -6.84
CA LEU A 143 2.44 -4.64 -6.12
C LEU A 143 3.84 -4.52 -6.74
N CYS A 144 3.93 -4.42 -8.07
CA CYS A 144 5.20 -4.16 -8.76
C CYS A 144 5.77 -2.79 -8.37
N VAL A 145 4.96 -1.73 -8.39
CA VAL A 145 5.37 -0.38 -7.95
C VAL A 145 5.87 -0.41 -6.50
N GLU A 146 5.18 -1.12 -5.63
CA GLU A 146 5.53 -1.25 -4.22
C GLU A 146 6.89 -1.98 -4.03
N GLU A 147 7.10 -3.12 -4.71
CA GLU A 147 8.37 -3.85 -4.64
C GLU A 147 9.53 -3.05 -5.25
N HIS A 148 9.32 -2.36 -6.38
CA HIS A 148 10.32 -1.45 -6.94
C HIS A 148 10.70 -0.35 -5.95
N ALA A 149 9.71 0.24 -5.27
CA ALA A 149 9.96 1.26 -4.27
C ALA A 149 10.74 0.71 -3.06
N TYR A 150 10.47 -0.53 -2.64
CA TYR A 150 11.22 -1.18 -1.57
C TYR A 150 12.69 -1.38 -1.92
N VAL A 151 12.98 -1.83 -3.16
CA VAL A 151 14.34 -1.95 -3.66
C VAL A 151 15.02 -0.59 -3.71
N ILE A 152 14.36 0.43 -4.28
CA ILE A 152 14.92 1.79 -4.38
C ILE A 152 15.20 2.38 -3.00
N LEU A 153 14.27 2.28 -2.05
CA LEU A 153 14.46 2.78 -0.69
C LEU A 153 15.59 2.03 0.04
N ALA A 154 15.70 0.72 -0.15
CA ALA A 154 16.79 -0.08 0.41
C ALA A 154 18.16 0.36 -0.14
N LEU A 155 18.27 0.56 -1.46
CA LEU A 155 19.49 1.05 -2.10
C LEU A 155 19.85 2.46 -1.58
N ILE A 156 18.88 3.36 -1.48
CA ILE A 156 19.10 4.71 -0.92
C ILE A 156 19.57 4.61 0.53
N SER A 157 18.98 3.72 1.34
CA SER A 157 19.40 3.52 2.74
C SER A 157 20.83 2.99 2.87
N PHE A 158 21.31 2.23 1.87
CA PHE A 158 22.66 1.69 1.84
C PHE A 158 23.70 2.71 1.35
N PHE A 159 23.41 3.39 0.23
CA PHE A 159 24.39 4.25 -0.44
C PHE A 159 24.37 5.71 0.02
N VAL A 160 23.23 6.22 0.50
CA VAL A 160 23.09 7.64 0.87
C VAL A 160 23.19 7.79 2.38
N SER A 161 24.33 8.31 2.83
CA SER A 161 24.55 8.60 4.25
C SER A 161 23.91 9.92 4.67
N GLY A 162 23.32 9.95 5.85
CA GLY A 162 22.78 11.18 6.44
C GLY A 162 21.36 11.52 5.97
N ARG A 163 20.49 11.76 6.94
CA ARG A 163 19.05 11.87 6.74
C ARG A 163 18.61 13.07 5.91
N ALA A 164 19.32 14.20 6.03
CA ALA A 164 19.05 15.38 5.22
C ALA A 164 19.24 15.12 3.71
N ARG A 165 20.30 14.38 3.34
CA ARG A 165 20.56 13.99 1.95
C ARG A 165 19.52 13.00 1.44
N VAL A 166 19.12 12.04 2.27
CA VAL A 166 18.01 11.12 1.96
C VAL A 166 16.72 11.90 1.71
N VAL A 167 16.32 12.79 2.64
CA VAL A 167 15.12 13.62 2.48
C VAL A 167 15.16 14.44 1.20
N MET A 168 16.29 15.10 0.90
CA MET A 168 16.46 15.87 -0.33
C MET A 168 16.31 14.99 -1.57
N LEU A 169 16.96 13.82 -1.62
CA LEU A 169 16.87 12.89 -2.74
C LEU A 169 15.45 12.35 -2.92
N LEU A 170 14.80 11.89 -1.85
CA LEU A 170 13.43 11.39 -1.93
C LEU A 170 12.44 12.47 -2.34
N SER A 171 12.60 13.71 -1.87
CA SER A 171 11.79 14.86 -2.31
C SER A 171 12.00 15.15 -3.80
N ALA A 172 13.25 15.15 -4.27
CA ALA A 172 13.55 15.37 -5.68
C ALA A 172 12.95 14.27 -6.57
N LEU A 173 13.14 12.99 -6.21
CA LEU A 173 12.59 11.86 -6.94
C LEU A 173 11.05 11.85 -6.93
N SER A 174 10.43 12.20 -5.79
CA SER A 174 8.97 12.34 -5.71
C SER A 174 8.47 13.46 -6.62
N GLY A 175 9.11 14.64 -6.59
CA GLY A 175 8.73 15.77 -7.44
C GLY A 175 8.88 15.45 -8.92
N LEU A 176 9.97 14.77 -9.31
CA LEU A 176 10.18 14.30 -10.68
C LEU A 176 9.12 13.29 -11.12
N ALA A 177 8.75 12.34 -10.27
CA ALA A 177 7.73 11.34 -10.58
C ALA A 177 6.33 11.99 -10.76
N MET A 178 5.98 12.94 -9.88
CA MET A 178 4.74 13.72 -10.00
C MET A 178 4.73 14.56 -11.27
N ALA A 179 5.83 15.23 -11.60
CA ALA A 179 5.98 16.02 -12.82
C ALA A 179 5.89 15.13 -14.07
N ASN A 180 6.54 13.97 -14.07
CA ASN A 180 6.48 12.99 -15.15
C ASN A 180 5.03 12.53 -15.41
N GLY A 181 4.27 12.24 -14.35
CA GLY A 181 2.84 11.96 -14.46
C GLY A 181 2.06 13.12 -15.08
N ALA A 182 2.18 14.32 -14.50
CA ALA A 182 1.47 15.50 -14.98
C ALA A 182 1.79 15.84 -16.45
N ILE A 183 3.06 15.78 -16.85
CA ILE A 183 3.51 16.02 -18.23
C ILE A 183 2.97 14.92 -19.17
N SER A 184 3.02 13.65 -18.76
CA SER A 184 2.51 12.52 -19.56
C SER A 184 1.03 12.70 -19.93
N TYR A 185 0.21 13.17 -18.98
CA TYR A 185 -1.21 13.43 -19.23
C TYR A 185 -1.47 14.76 -19.95
N TRP A 186 -0.94 15.88 -19.45
CA TRP A 186 -1.31 17.20 -19.97
C TRP A 186 -0.60 17.59 -21.26
N VAL A 187 0.64 17.12 -21.45
CA VAL A 187 1.45 17.50 -22.61
C VAL A 187 1.41 16.41 -23.66
N PHE A 188 1.65 15.16 -23.27
CA PHE A 188 1.74 14.06 -24.22
C PHE A 188 0.41 13.33 -24.45
N ALA A 189 -0.64 13.64 -23.68
CA ALA A 189 -1.96 13.02 -23.78
C ALA A 189 -1.91 11.48 -23.78
N ILE A 190 -0.94 10.91 -23.04
CA ILE A 190 -0.78 9.46 -22.90
C ILE A 190 -1.98 8.92 -22.09
N ASP A 191 -2.48 7.75 -22.47
CA ASP A 191 -3.63 7.15 -21.82
C ASP A 191 -3.40 6.86 -20.33
N TYR A 192 -4.51 6.70 -19.62
CA TYR A 192 -4.49 6.51 -18.18
C TYR A 192 -3.73 5.26 -17.77
N GLU A 193 -3.93 4.12 -18.42
CA GLU A 193 -3.38 2.85 -17.95
C GLU A 193 -1.87 2.75 -18.22
N THR A 194 -1.40 3.30 -19.34
CA THR A 194 0.03 3.32 -19.69
C THR A 194 0.82 4.34 -18.90
N THR A 195 0.19 5.40 -18.38
CA THR A 195 0.84 6.36 -17.47
C THR A 195 0.71 5.93 -16.01
N TYR A 196 -0.50 5.57 -15.56
CA TYR A 196 -0.84 5.31 -14.16
C TYR A 196 -0.11 4.07 -13.60
N TRP A 197 0.27 3.09 -14.42
CA TRP A 197 0.89 1.87 -13.86
C TRP A 197 2.42 2.00 -13.73
N ARG A 198 3.00 3.05 -14.30
CA ARG A 198 4.45 3.22 -14.35
C ARG A 198 5.03 3.55 -12.97
N THR A 199 6.08 2.82 -12.57
CA THR A 199 6.77 3.07 -11.30
C THR A 199 7.37 4.46 -11.26
N ASP A 200 7.94 4.93 -12.37
CA ASP A 200 8.50 6.27 -12.51
C ASP A 200 7.47 7.42 -12.44
N VAL A 201 6.19 7.10 -12.29
CA VAL A 201 5.11 8.04 -11.97
C VAL A 201 4.58 7.78 -10.55
N HIS A 202 4.17 6.55 -10.26
CA HIS A 202 3.42 6.22 -9.02
C HIS A 202 4.25 6.06 -7.78
N ILE A 203 5.57 5.91 -7.90
CA ILE A 203 6.45 5.84 -6.75
C ILE A 203 6.35 7.10 -5.88
N ALA A 204 5.90 8.23 -6.44
CA ALA A 204 5.68 9.49 -5.74
C ALA A 204 4.93 9.35 -4.41
N SER A 205 3.82 8.59 -4.37
CA SER A 205 3.03 8.39 -3.15
C SER A 205 3.83 7.75 -2.02
N ILE A 206 4.69 6.79 -2.37
CA ILE A 206 5.56 6.09 -1.43
C ILE A 206 6.70 7.02 -0.97
N LEU A 207 7.39 7.68 -1.92
CA LEU A 207 8.54 8.53 -1.59
C LEU A 207 8.13 9.77 -0.79
N LEU A 208 7.01 10.41 -1.14
CA LEU A 208 6.52 11.59 -0.43
C LEU A 208 6.11 11.26 1.00
N SER A 209 5.41 10.13 1.20
CA SER A 209 5.07 9.67 2.54
C SER A 209 6.33 9.32 3.35
N ALA A 210 7.35 8.74 2.69
CA ALA A 210 8.65 8.52 3.33
C ALA A 210 9.30 9.83 3.77
N VAL A 211 9.34 10.86 2.90
CA VAL A 211 9.86 12.21 3.23
C VAL A 211 9.18 12.78 4.47
N ILE A 212 7.84 12.78 4.52
CA ILE A 212 7.10 13.32 5.66
C ILE A 212 7.42 12.53 6.94
N CYS A 213 7.54 11.21 6.85
CA CYS A 213 7.94 10.37 7.97
C CYS A 213 9.34 10.72 8.49
N LEU A 214 10.32 10.93 7.61
CA LEU A 214 11.68 11.31 8.00
C LEU A 214 11.74 12.72 8.60
N LEU A 215 11.02 13.69 8.02
CA LEU A 215 10.91 15.06 8.55
C LEU A 215 10.28 15.07 9.94
N LYS A 216 9.26 14.22 10.17
CA LYS A 216 8.65 14.03 11.47
C LYS A 216 9.64 13.46 12.49
N ALA A 217 10.39 12.42 12.11
CA ALA A 217 11.40 11.80 12.96
C ALA A 217 12.51 12.78 13.37
N ASP A 218 12.88 13.71 12.48
CA ASP A 218 13.88 14.74 12.75
C ASP A 218 13.33 15.97 13.51
N GLY A 219 12.04 15.95 13.89
CA GLY A 219 11.38 17.08 14.54
C GLY A 219 11.11 18.28 13.62
N ARG A 220 11.45 18.17 12.32
CA ARG A 220 11.36 19.23 11.31
C ARG A 220 9.97 19.39 10.68
N LEU A 221 9.02 18.51 10.99
CA LEU A 221 7.64 18.65 10.53
C LEU A 221 7.02 19.92 11.14
N PRO A 222 6.48 20.87 10.33
CA PRO A 222 5.82 22.08 10.82
C PRO A 222 4.72 21.81 11.83
N ALA A 223 4.55 22.71 12.81
CA ALA A 223 3.53 22.58 13.86
C ALA A 223 2.10 22.50 13.31
N LEU A 224 1.83 23.20 12.19
CA LEU A 224 0.53 23.21 11.53
C LEU A 224 0.08 21.81 11.05
N PHE A 225 1.02 20.90 10.80
CA PHE A 225 0.74 19.52 10.38
C PHE A 225 0.63 18.53 11.55
N LYS A 226 0.82 18.98 12.79
CA LYS A 226 0.72 18.18 14.02
C LYS A 226 -0.61 18.36 14.75
N GLY A 227 -1.59 19.02 14.13
CA GLY A 227 -2.91 19.23 14.73
C GLY A 227 -3.77 17.96 14.76
N PRO A 228 -4.68 17.82 15.74
CA PRO A 228 -5.48 16.60 15.92
C PRO A 228 -6.49 16.32 14.80
N HIS A 229 -6.85 17.36 14.02
CA HIS A 229 -7.78 17.26 12.90
C HIS A 229 -7.08 17.18 11.54
N VAL A 230 -5.74 17.30 11.49
CA VAL A 230 -4.99 17.32 10.23
C VAL A 230 -5.20 16.04 9.43
N ALA A 231 -5.14 14.87 10.08
CA ALA A 231 -5.34 13.60 9.37
C ALA A 231 -6.73 13.49 8.75
N ILE A 232 -7.76 13.92 9.47
CA ILE A 232 -9.15 13.90 8.98
C ILE A 232 -9.31 14.91 7.84
N ALA A 233 -8.89 16.15 8.04
CA ALA A 233 -8.99 17.20 7.03
C ALA A 233 -8.24 16.83 5.73
N ALA A 234 -7.03 16.27 5.86
CA ALA A 234 -6.24 15.81 4.72
C ALA A 234 -6.87 14.59 4.03
N SER A 235 -7.44 13.64 4.80
CA SER A 235 -8.17 12.50 4.21
C SER A 235 -9.41 12.96 3.44
N VAL A 236 -10.22 13.86 4.03
CA VAL A 236 -11.40 14.42 3.36
C VAL A 236 -11.01 15.21 2.12
N GLY A 237 -9.99 16.07 2.22
CA GLY A 237 -9.47 16.82 1.08
C GLY A 237 -8.98 15.90 -0.04
N ALA A 238 -8.29 14.82 0.28
CA ALA A 238 -7.88 13.82 -0.70
C ALA A 238 -9.09 13.14 -1.34
N VAL A 239 -10.09 12.69 -0.56
CA VAL A 239 -11.31 12.02 -1.06
C VAL A 239 -12.06 12.92 -2.06
N LEU A 240 -12.21 14.21 -1.75
CA LEU A 240 -12.85 15.18 -2.66
C LEU A 240 -12.08 15.34 -3.98
N LEU A 241 -10.77 15.13 -3.95
CA LEU A 241 -9.94 15.18 -5.15
C LEU A 241 -9.91 13.86 -5.93
N PHE A 242 -10.44 12.75 -5.40
CA PHE A 242 -10.59 11.47 -6.11
C PHE A 242 -11.95 11.32 -6.82
N MET A 243 -12.70 12.42 -6.95
CA MET A 243 -13.94 12.44 -7.71
C MET A 243 -13.64 12.45 -9.21
N ASP A 244 -14.46 11.75 -10.01
CA ASP A 244 -14.25 11.59 -11.46
C ASP A 244 -14.23 12.92 -12.23
N ALA A 245 -14.84 13.97 -11.68
CA ALA A 245 -14.82 15.32 -12.24
C ALA A 245 -13.44 16.00 -12.13
N VAL A 246 -12.55 15.49 -11.28
CA VAL A 246 -11.21 16.04 -11.06
C VAL A 246 -10.23 15.40 -12.05
N PRO A 247 -9.45 16.20 -12.79
CA PRO A 247 -8.44 15.66 -13.71
C PRO A 247 -7.40 14.79 -12.99
N THR A 248 -7.05 13.65 -13.58
CA THR A 248 -6.08 12.70 -13.03
C THR A 248 -4.75 13.35 -12.59
N PRO A 249 -4.17 14.32 -13.31
CA PRO A 249 -2.95 15.00 -12.84
C PRO A 249 -3.09 15.69 -11.47
N ILE A 250 -4.27 16.20 -11.14
CA ILE A 250 -4.54 16.81 -9.84
C ILE A 250 -4.52 15.75 -8.73
N HIS A 251 -4.88 14.51 -9.04
CA HIS A 251 -4.78 13.40 -8.08
C HIS A 251 -3.32 13.22 -7.64
N TYR A 252 -2.36 13.20 -8.57
CA TYR A 252 -0.94 13.08 -8.23
C TYR A 252 -0.37 14.32 -7.56
N LEU A 253 -0.75 15.51 -8.05
CA LEU A 253 -0.14 16.75 -7.62
C LEU A 253 -0.64 17.23 -6.26
N VAL A 254 -1.86 16.86 -5.88
CA VAL A 254 -2.52 17.39 -4.67
C VAL A 254 -3.08 16.28 -3.78
N ALA A 255 -3.82 15.32 -4.33
CA ALA A 255 -4.44 14.27 -3.50
C ALA A 255 -3.39 13.37 -2.84
N VAL A 256 -2.33 13.00 -3.57
CA VAL A 256 -1.21 12.20 -3.05
C VAL A 256 -0.50 12.89 -1.87
N PRO A 257 -0.06 14.16 -1.95
CA PRO A 257 0.45 14.89 -0.79
C PRO A 257 -0.50 14.92 0.41
N LEU A 258 -1.81 15.10 0.18
CA LEU A 258 -2.80 15.09 1.26
C LEU A 258 -2.91 13.70 1.92
N LEU A 259 -2.90 12.61 1.15
CA LEU A 259 -2.90 11.25 1.71
C LEU A 259 -1.61 10.92 2.47
N ALA A 260 -0.46 11.34 1.93
CA ALA A 260 0.83 11.19 2.59
C ALA A 260 0.84 11.96 3.94
N LEU A 261 0.26 13.16 3.98
CA LEU A 261 0.07 13.92 5.20
C LEU A 261 -0.92 13.23 6.15
N ALA A 262 -2.03 12.70 5.64
CA ALA A 262 -3.05 12.03 6.43
C ALA A 262 -2.48 10.86 7.23
N VAL A 263 -1.78 9.94 6.56
CA VAL A 263 -1.20 8.75 7.22
C VAL A 263 -0.06 9.12 8.20
N ASN A 264 0.72 10.16 7.90
CA ASN A 264 1.83 10.57 8.76
C ASN A 264 1.40 11.37 9.98
N SER A 265 0.24 12.02 9.93
CA SER A 265 -0.35 12.79 11.04
C SER A 265 -1.29 11.97 11.94
N LEU A 266 -1.50 10.68 11.66
CA LEU A 266 -2.27 9.77 12.52
C LEU A 266 -1.77 9.72 13.97
N ASP A 267 -0.46 9.91 14.18
CA ASP A 267 0.16 9.85 15.51
C ASP A 267 -0.27 11.02 16.41
N PHE A 268 -0.71 12.13 15.80
CA PHE A 268 -1.18 13.33 16.48
C PHE A 268 -2.71 13.43 16.49
N SER A 269 -3.40 12.48 15.86
CA SER A 269 -4.83 12.56 15.60
C SER A 269 -5.69 12.36 16.83
N THR A 270 -6.96 12.76 16.72
CA THR A 270 -7.94 12.52 17.78
C THR A 270 -8.02 11.05 18.18
N ARG A 271 -8.30 10.82 19.47
CA ARG A 271 -8.52 9.47 20.02
C ARG A 271 -9.67 8.74 19.34
N TYR A 272 -10.65 9.46 18.80
CA TYR A 272 -11.78 8.87 18.07
C TYR A 272 -11.33 8.21 16.77
N LEU A 273 -10.52 8.91 15.95
CA LEU A 273 -10.01 8.36 14.71
C LEU A 273 -9.12 7.15 14.95
N THR A 274 -8.19 7.24 15.91
CA THR A 274 -7.28 6.13 16.23
C THR A 274 -8.04 4.93 16.79
N ARG A 275 -9.08 5.13 17.61
CA ARG A 275 -9.97 4.05 18.08
C ARG A 275 -10.79 3.43 16.95
N PHE A 276 -11.32 4.24 16.02
CA PHE A 276 -12.03 3.74 14.86
C PHE A 276 -11.14 2.85 14.01
N LEU A 277 -9.93 3.30 13.68
CA LEU A 277 -8.98 2.47 12.92
C LEU A 277 -8.52 1.24 13.72
N SER A 278 -8.35 1.36 15.04
CA SER A 278 -7.94 0.24 15.89
C SER A 278 -9.08 -0.74 16.22
N CYS A 279 -10.29 -0.54 15.70
CA CYS A 279 -11.40 -1.45 15.97
C CYS A 279 -11.13 -2.83 15.36
N TRP A 280 -11.64 -3.87 16.01
CA TRP A 280 -11.34 -5.25 15.62
C TRP A 280 -11.65 -5.58 14.15
N PRO A 281 -12.75 -5.09 13.51
CA PRO A 281 -13.02 -5.40 12.11
C PRO A 281 -11.97 -4.76 11.19
N MET A 282 -11.59 -3.50 11.42
CA MET A 282 -10.59 -2.81 10.60
C MET A 282 -9.22 -3.44 10.76
N ALA A 283 -8.78 -3.72 11.98
CA ALA A 283 -7.51 -4.41 12.22
C ALA A 283 -7.49 -5.81 11.57
N THR A 284 -8.59 -6.56 11.66
CA THR A 284 -8.69 -7.91 11.07
C THR A 284 -8.67 -7.86 9.54
N LEU A 285 -9.40 -6.93 8.92
CA LEU A 285 -9.30 -6.69 7.48
C LEU A 285 -7.87 -6.29 7.07
N GLY A 286 -7.19 -5.50 7.91
CA GLY A 286 -5.78 -5.14 7.72
C GLY A 286 -4.82 -6.33 7.70
N LEU A 287 -5.08 -7.33 8.54
CA LEU A 287 -4.32 -8.59 8.58
C LEU A 287 -4.55 -9.43 7.33
N TRP A 288 -5.79 -9.52 6.85
CA TRP A 288 -6.15 -10.27 5.63
C TRP A 288 -5.92 -9.49 4.33
N SER A 289 -5.53 -8.22 4.44
CA SER A 289 -5.57 -7.25 3.33
C SER A 289 -4.80 -7.72 2.11
N TYR A 290 -3.67 -8.41 2.31
CA TYR A 290 -2.83 -8.88 1.22
C TYR A 290 -3.48 -10.02 0.43
N SER A 291 -3.92 -11.07 1.12
CA SER A 291 -4.65 -12.16 0.49
C SER A 291 -5.97 -11.68 -0.15
N LEU A 292 -6.72 -10.78 0.50
CA LEU A 292 -7.92 -10.17 -0.10
C LEU A 292 -7.59 -9.39 -1.36
N TYR A 293 -6.50 -8.62 -1.37
CA TYR A 293 -6.07 -7.84 -2.53
C TYR A 293 -5.77 -8.71 -3.74
N LEU A 294 -5.11 -9.86 -3.54
CA LEU A 294 -4.82 -10.83 -4.61
C LEU A 294 -6.11 -11.45 -5.16
N TRP A 295 -6.94 -12.00 -4.29
CA TRP A 295 -8.04 -12.86 -4.71
C TRP A 295 -9.28 -12.09 -5.18
N GLN A 296 -9.42 -10.80 -4.89
CA GLN A 296 -10.63 -10.06 -5.27
C GLN A 296 -10.78 -9.85 -6.79
N GLN A 297 -9.68 -9.65 -7.53
CA GLN A 297 -9.72 -9.16 -8.91
C GLN A 297 -10.41 -10.13 -9.89
N PRO A 298 -10.12 -11.45 -9.88
CA PRO A 298 -10.80 -12.38 -10.79
C PRO A 298 -12.32 -12.43 -10.56
N PHE A 299 -12.75 -12.38 -9.29
CA PHE A 299 -14.16 -12.44 -8.91
C PHE A 299 -14.91 -11.18 -9.32
N TYR A 300 -14.32 -10.00 -9.07
CA TYR A 300 -14.86 -8.74 -9.55
C TYR A 300 -15.02 -8.73 -11.08
N LYS A 301 -13.99 -9.15 -11.84
CA LYS A 301 -14.11 -9.20 -13.30
C LYS A 301 -15.18 -10.19 -13.76
N PHE A 302 -15.40 -11.28 -13.02
CA PHE A 302 -16.49 -12.22 -13.29
C PHE A 302 -17.88 -11.59 -13.10
N VAL A 303 -18.08 -10.75 -12.07
CA VAL A 303 -19.31 -9.95 -11.89
C VAL A 303 -19.62 -9.14 -13.14
N TYR A 304 -18.65 -8.41 -13.67
CA TYR A 304 -18.87 -7.49 -14.80
C TYR A 304 -18.98 -8.21 -16.14
N SER A 305 -18.24 -9.30 -16.34
CA SER A 305 -18.26 -10.05 -17.60
C SER A 305 -19.45 -11.00 -17.74
N GLN A 306 -19.94 -11.56 -16.62
CA GLN A 306 -21.00 -12.58 -16.63
C GLN A 306 -22.30 -12.12 -15.95
N GLY A 307 -22.34 -10.89 -15.43
CA GLY A 307 -23.51 -10.39 -14.70
C GLY A 307 -23.81 -11.14 -13.40
N SER A 308 -22.79 -11.75 -12.78
CA SER A 308 -22.95 -12.53 -11.54
C SER A 308 -23.26 -11.63 -10.34
N ALA A 309 -23.97 -12.17 -9.34
CA ALA A 309 -24.33 -11.42 -8.14
C ALA A 309 -23.08 -10.93 -7.37
N PRO A 310 -22.89 -9.61 -7.16
CA PRO A 310 -21.68 -9.07 -6.52
C PRO A 310 -21.41 -9.63 -5.13
N LEU A 311 -22.44 -9.79 -4.30
CA LEU A 311 -22.32 -10.33 -2.94
C LEU A 311 -21.81 -11.78 -2.93
N LEU A 312 -22.27 -12.61 -3.87
CA LEU A 312 -21.83 -14.01 -3.97
C LEU A 312 -20.35 -14.08 -4.40
N MET A 313 -19.97 -13.26 -5.39
CA MET A 313 -18.58 -13.21 -5.85
C MET A 313 -17.65 -12.61 -4.80
N LEU A 314 -18.11 -11.63 -4.02
CA LEU A 314 -17.36 -11.10 -2.88
C LEU A 314 -17.16 -12.18 -1.81
N ALA A 315 -18.21 -12.95 -1.47
CA ALA A 315 -18.08 -14.06 -0.52
C ALA A 315 -17.08 -15.12 -1.03
N GLY A 316 -17.10 -15.42 -2.33
CA GLY A 316 -16.10 -16.29 -2.97
C GLY A 316 -14.67 -15.74 -2.86
N ALA A 317 -14.48 -14.44 -3.14
CA ALA A 317 -13.19 -13.78 -2.98
C ALA A 317 -12.69 -13.85 -1.54
N PHE A 318 -13.56 -13.61 -0.55
CA PHE A 318 -13.23 -13.77 0.87
C PHE A 318 -12.87 -15.22 1.21
N ALA A 319 -13.62 -16.21 0.72
CA ALA A 319 -13.32 -17.62 0.98
C ALA A 319 -11.94 -18.00 0.45
N CYS A 320 -11.61 -17.65 -0.80
CA CYS A 320 -10.30 -17.91 -1.39
C CYS A 320 -9.18 -17.13 -0.68
N ALA A 321 -9.42 -15.86 -0.35
CA ALA A 321 -8.45 -15.03 0.38
C ALA A 321 -8.15 -15.60 1.77
N LEU A 322 -9.16 -16.01 2.53
CA LEU A 322 -8.97 -16.58 3.86
C LEU A 322 -8.27 -17.95 3.80
N CYS A 323 -8.65 -18.81 2.84
CA CYS A 323 -7.93 -20.06 2.59
C CYS A 323 -6.45 -19.79 2.29
N SER A 324 -6.17 -18.89 1.35
CA SER A 324 -4.81 -18.46 1.02
C SER A 324 -4.06 -17.91 2.23
N TYR A 325 -4.71 -17.08 3.04
CA TYR A 325 -4.10 -16.49 4.24
C TYR A 325 -3.70 -17.55 5.27
N TYR A 326 -4.62 -18.44 5.64
CA TYR A 326 -4.40 -19.41 6.71
C TYR A 326 -3.56 -20.61 6.28
N ILE A 327 -3.65 -21.03 5.02
CA ILE A 327 -2.97 -22.23 4.50
C ILE A 327 -1.61 -21.88 3.88
N VAL A 328 -1.48 -20.72 3.23
CA VAL A 328 -0.27 -20.35 2.48
C VAL A 328 0.48 -19.21 3.15
N GLU A 329 -0.12 -18.02 3.23
CA GLU A 329 0.56 -16.80 3.67
C GLU A 329 1.12 -16.92 5.09
N LYS A 330 0.26 -17.23 6.07
CA LYS A 330 0.63 -17.28 7.48
C LYS A 330 1.64 -18.40 7.80
N PRO A 331 1.47 -19.65 7.31
CA PRO A 331 2.44 -20.72 7.54
C PRO A 331 3.78 -20.45 6.85
N ALA A 332 3.78 -20.03 5.58
CA ALA A 332 5.00 -19.73 4.84
C ALA A 332 5.78 -18.58 5.51
N ARG A 333 5.08 -17.51 5.91
CA ARG A 333 5.66 -16.41 6.67
C ARG A 333 6.27 -16.89 7.98
N GLY A 334 5.59 -17.74 8.73
CA GLY A 334 6.11 -18.27 9.99
C GLY A 334 7.34 -19.15 9.80
N TRP A 335 7.31 -20.05 8.82
CA TRP A 335 8.41 -20.97 8.55
C TRP A 335 9.64 -20.27 7.97
N LEU A 336 9.48 -19.42 6.94
CA LEU A 336 10.59 -18.70 6.31
C LEU A 336 11.25 -17.74 7.28
N ASN A 337 10.50 -17.07 8.16
CA ASN A 337 11.12 -16.17 9.13
C ASN A 337 11.97 -16.90 10.18
N ARG A 338 11.62 -18.15 10.53
CA ARG A 338 12.37 -18.98 11.48
C ARG A 338 13.57 -19.71 10.88
N ASN A 339 13.45 -20.20 9.64
CA ASN A 339 14.44 -21.10 9.01
C ASN A 339 15.29 -20.42 7.91
N TRP A 340 14.80 -19.30 7.37
CA TRP A 340 15.53 -18.32 6.53
C TRP A 340 16.82 -17.78 7.18
#